data_AF-A0A1N7AH50-F1
#
_entry.id   AF-A0A1N7AH50-F1
#
_cell.length_a   1.000
_cell.length_b   1.000
_cell.length_c   1.000
_cell.angle_alpha   90.00
_cell.angle_beta   90.00
_cell.angle_gamma   90.00
#
_symmetry.space_group_name_H-M   'P 1'
#
loop_
_entity.id
_entity.type
_entity.pdbx_description
1 polymer ?
#
loop_
_entity_poly.entity_id
_entity_poly.type
_entity_poly.pdbx_seq_one_letter_code
_entity_poly.pdbx_strand_id
1 'polypeptide(L)' 'MAEKMFKDGETVSIKASNESVTILKGQYVKNMKRYSYIVDKYPSTFFFEEELIKQK' A
#
# COMPACT_ATOMS: atom_id res chain seq x y z
N MET A 1 15.91 -9.58 -4.30
CA MET A 1 14.88 -8.71 -4.90
C MET A 1 14.00 -8.23 -3.76
N ALA A 2 13.74 -6.93 -3.63
CA ALA A 2 12.81 -6.46 -2.61
C ALA A 2 11.39 -6.86 -3.07
N GLU A 3 10.78 -7.83 -2.39
CA GLU A 3 9.44 -8.30 -2.75
C GLU A 3 8.40 -7.26 -2.30
N LYS A 4 7.44 -6.96 -3.17
CA LYS A 4 6.30 -6.11 -2.82
C LYS A 4 5.39 -6.92 -1.89
N MET A 5 5.08 -6.40 -0.71
CA MET A 5 4.12 -7.01 0.22
C MET A 5 2.71 -7.11 -0.38
N PHE A 6 2.31 -6.09 -1.15
CA PHE A 6 0.99 -6.02 -1.78
C PHE A 6 1.12 -5.96 -3.29
N LYS A 7 0.19 -6.63 -3.99
CA LYS A 7 0.09 -6.61 -5.44
C LYS A 7 -0.89 -5.54 -5.91
N ASP A 8 -0.71 -5.07 -7.14
CA ASP A 8 -1.75 -4.29 -7.83
C ASP A 8 -3.06 -5.09 -7.92
N GLY A 9 -4.17 -4.42 -7.66
CA GLY A 9 -5.50 -5.01 -7.55
C GLY A 9 -5.80 -5.70 -6.21
N GLU A 10 -4.85 -5.77 -5.26
CA GLU A 10 -5.08 -6.40 -3.96
C GLU A 10 -5.84 -5.45 -3.02
N THR A 11 -6.88 -5.95 -2.34
CA THR A 11 -7.63 -5.19 -1.33
C THR A 11 -6.91 -5.27 0.02
N VAL A 12 -6.63 -4.13 0.60
CA VAL A 12 -5.96 -3.97 1.90
C VAL A 12 -6.77 -3.04 2.77
N SER A 13 -6.48 -3.02 4.07
CA SER A 13 -7.09 -2.07 5.00
C SER A 13 -6.08 -1.02 5.44
N ILE A 14 -6.47 0.26 5.42
CA ILE A 14 -5.67 1.35 5.99
C ILE A 14 -5.77 1.25 7.51
N LYS A 15 -4.64 1.11 8.20
CA LYS A 15 -4.56 0.97 9.67
C LYS A 15 -5.11 2.20 10.41
N ALA A 16 -4.90 3.40 9.86
CA ALA A 16 -5.32 4.66 10.48
C ALA A 16 -6.85 4.86 10.45
N SER A 17 -7.50 4.55 9.33
CA SER A 17 -8.94 4.76 9.13
C SER A 17 -9.77 3.48 9.26
N ASN A 18 -9.11 2.33 9.36
CA ASN A 18 -9.72 1.00 9.28
C ASN A 18 -10.58 0.79 8.02
N GLU A 19 -10.21 1.48 6.93
CA GLU A 19 -10.93 1.46 5.66
C GLU A 19 -10.34 0.45 4.68
N SER A 20 -11.19 -0.33 4.03
CA SER A 20 -10.84 -1.22 2.94
C SER A 20 -10.60 -0.43 1.65
N VAL A 21 -9.42 -0.58 1.06
CA VAL A 21 -9.00 0.10 -0.18
C VAL A 21 -8.23 -0.86 -1.08
N THR A 22 -8.24 -0.60 -2.38
CA THR A 22 -7.54 -1.44 -3.36
C THR A 22 -6.21 -0.82 -3.76
N ILE A 23 -5.16 -1.61 -3.81
CA ILE A 23 -3.83 -1.18 -4.25
C ILE A 23 -3.86 -0.97 -5.76
N LEU A 24 -3.60 0.27 -6.20
CA LEU A 24 -3.43 0.57 -7.63
C LEU A 24 -2.00 0.31 -8.07
N LYS A 25 -1.04 0.85 -7.32
CA LYS A 25 0.37 0.82 -7.71
C LYS A 25 1.29 0.87 -6.52
N GLY A 26 2.25 -0.06 -6.46
CA GLY A 26 3.34 -0.06 -5.49
C GLY A 26 4.66 0.41 -6.11
N GLN A 27 5.35 1.33 -5.43
CA GLN A 27 6.67 1.84 -5.80
C GLN A 27 7.68 1.60 -4.66
N TYR A 28 8.91 1.23 -5.02
CA TYR A 28 10.00 1.09 -4.06
C TYR A 28 10.70 2.43 -3.83
N VAL A 29 10.66 2.93 -2.60
CA VAL A 29 11.36 4.15 -2.21
C VAL A 29 12.76 3.77 -1.71
N LYS A 30 13.74 3.78 -2.62
CA LYS A 30 15.13 3.40 -2.31
C LYS A 30 15.73 4.15 -1.13
N ASN A 31 15.39 5.43 -0.99
CA ASN A 31 15.90 6.28 0.09
C ASN A 31 15.45 5.82 1.48
N MET A 32 14.22 5.31 1.59
CA MET A 32 13.65 4.80 2.83
C MET A 32 13.76 3.27 2.97
N LYS A 33 14.25 2.59 1.92
CA LYS A 33 14.28 1.13 1.78
C LYS A 33 12.93 0.45 2.02
N ARG A 34 11.84 1.14 1.70
CA ARG A 34 10.45 0.71 1.96
C ARG A 34 9.60 0.80 0.71
N TYR A 35 8.52 0.02 0.67
CA TYR A 35 7.53 0.14 -0.39
C TYR A 35 6.42 1.13 0.00
N SER A 36 6.11 2.04 -0.92
CA SER A 36 4.93 2.87 -0.90
C SER A 36 3.89 2.35 -1.88
N TYR A 37 2.62 2.55 -1.57
CA TYR A 37 1.49 2.10 -2.35
C TYR A 37 0.48 3.22 -2.50
N ILE A 38 -0.04 3.37 -3.71
CA ILE A 38 -1.16 4.25 -4.02
C ILE A 38 -2.41 3.37 -4.08
N VAL A 39 -3.48 3.85 -3.48
CA VAL A 39 -4.75 3.13 -3.39
C VAL A 39 -5.82 3.83 -4.20
N ASP A 40 -6.83 3.07 -4.64
CA ASP A 40 -7.88 3.54 -5.54
C ASP A 40 -8.69 4.70 -4.94
N LYS A 41 -9.02 4.57 -3.66
CA LYS A 41 -9.84 5.54 -2.94
C LYS A 41 -9.12 6.89 -2.73
N TYR A 42 -7.79 6.88 -2.73
CA TYR A 42 -6.96 8.05 -2.43
C TYR A 42 -5.76 8.12 -3.40
N PRO A 43 -5.98 8.45 -4.69
CA PRO A 43 -4.92 8.43 -5.69
C PRO A 43 -3.86 9.53 -5.49
N SER A 44 -4.22 10.59 -4.76
CA SER A 44 -3.31 11.68 -4.38
C SER A 44 -2.50 11.40 -3.12
N THR A 45 -2.78 10.29 -2.43
CA THR A 45 -2.13 9.89 -1.18
C THR A 45 -1.37 8.60 -1.41
N PHE A 46 -0.16 8.53 -0.87
CA PHE A 46 0.59 7.28 -0.81
C PHE A 46 0.60 6.79 0.63
N PHE A 47 0.59 5.47 0.78
CA PHE A 47 0.64 4.77 2.06
C PHE A 47 1.87 3.86 2.07
N PHE A 48 2.54 3.77 3.20
CA PHE A 48 3.62 2.81 3.35
C PHE A 48 3.09 1.41 3.69
N GLU A 49 3.92 0.39 3.44
CA GLU A 49 3.57 -1.00 3.76
C GLU A 49 3.09 -1.19 5.22
N GLU A 50 3.68 -0.46 6.17
CA GLU A 50 3.36 -0.54 7.61
C GLU A 50 2.00 0.10 7.96
N GLU A 51 1.50 0.98 7.10
CA GLU A 51 0.20 1.65 7.26
C GLU A 51 -0.95 0.82 6.68
N LEU A 52 -0.63 -0.23 5.92
CA LEU A 52 -1.57 -1.09 5.26
C LEU A 52 -1.59 -2.46 5.93
N ILE A 53 -2.78 -3.01 6.12
CA ILE A 53 -3.01 -4.31 6.72
C ILE A 53 -3.59 -5.22 5.64
N LYS A 54 -2.94 -6.36 5.42
CA LYS A 54 -3.49 -7.38 4.53
C LYS A 54 -4.79 -7.93 5.15
N GLN A 55 -5.91 -7.82 4.44
CA GLN A 55 -7.11 -8.56 4.85
C GLN A 55 -6.85 -10.05 4.59
N LYS A 56 -7.07 -10.85 5.63
CA LYS A 56 -6.79 -12.30 5.67
C LYS A 56 -7.99 -13.09 5.18
#